data_AF-A0A699S2C8-F1
#
_entry.id   AF-A0A699S2C8-F1
#
_cell.length_a   1.000
_cell.length_b   1.000
_cell.length_c   1.000
_cell.angle_alpha   90.00
_cell.angle_beta   90.00
_cell.angle_gamma   90.00
#
_symmetry.space_group_name_H-M   'P 1'
#
loop_
_entity.id
_entity.type
_entity.pdbx_description
1 polymer ?
#
loop_
_entity_poly.entity_id
_entity_poly.type
_entity_poly.pdbx_seq_one_letter_code
_entity_poly.pdbx_strand_id
1 'polypeptide(L)' 'LKIFSGKLKSRWSGPFTISEIYPYDTAKLIHPDGCNFKVNCHRVKHYHRGDLPPLEIPDVTTFSKDN' A
#
# COMPACT_ATOMS: atom_id res chain seq x y z
N LEU A 1 17.64 0.27 -27.93
CA LEU A 1 16.80 -0.45 -26.95
C LEU A 1 15.88 -1.41 -27.72
N LYS A 2 15.92 -2.72 -27.46
CA LYS A 2 15.10 -3.72 -28.19
C LYS A 2 13.88 -4.05 -27.35
N ILE A 3 12.74 -3.45 -27.69
CA ILE A 3 11.46 -3.62 -27.01
C ILE A 3 10.73 -4.80 -27.65
N PHE A 4 10.57 -5.90 -26.91
CA PHE A 4 9.82 -7.06 -27.37
C PHE A 4 8.32 -6.73 -27.33
N SER A 5 7.62 -6.90 -28.46
CA SER A 5 6.15 -6.78 -28.58
C SER A 5 5.43 -8.00 -27.96
N GLY A 6 5.85 -8.40 -26.77
CA GLY A 6 5.17 -9.44 -25.99
C GLY A 6 4.07 -8.82 -25.14
N LYS A 7 3.01 -9.58 -24.86
CA LYS A 7 1.90 -9.15 -23.99
C LYS A 7 2.44 -8.76 -22.60
N LEU A 8 2.37 -7.47 -22.27
CA LEU A 8 2.70 -6.96 -20.94
C LEU A 8 1.76 -7.62 -19.90
N LYS A 9 2.31 -8.48 -19.06
CA LYS A 9 1.58 -9.02 -17.91
C LYS A 9 1.82 -8.10 -16.72
N SER A 10 0.78 -7.44 -16.21
CA SER A 10 0.85 -6.72 -14.95
C SER A 10 1.08 -7.73 -13.81
N ARG A 11 2.22 -7.65 -13.14
CA ARG A 11 2.50 -8.42 -11.92
C ARG A 11 2.43 -7.49 -10.72
N TRP A 12 1.90 -7.99 -9.61
CA TRP A 12 1.91 -7.29 -8.31
C TRP A 12 3.26 -7.49 -7.65
N SER A 13 3.88 -6.40 -7.18
CA SER A 13 5.23 -6.43 -6.60
C SER A 13 5.31 -7.06 -5.20
N GLY A 14 4.18 -7.25 -4.52
CA GLY A 14 4.14 -7.82 -3.17
C GLY A 14 3.29 -6.97 -2.21
N PRO A 15 3.28 -7.30 -0.92
CA PRO A 15 2.63 -6.51 0.11
C PRO A 15 3.44 -5.24 0.43
N PHE A 16 2.74 -4.13 0.67
CA PHE A 16 3.29 -2.85 1.09
C PHE A 16 2.41 -2.25 2.19
N THR A 17 3.00 -1.40 3.04
CA THR A 17 2.23 -0.61 4.01
C THR A 17 1.89 0.75 3.42
N ILE A 18 0.63 1.15 3.46
CA ILE A 18 0.20 2.49 3.06
C ILE A 18 0.46 3.44 4.23
N SER A 19 1.26 4.48 4.03
CA SER A 19 1.51 5.47 5.09
C SER A 19 0.61 6.69 5.00
N GLU A 20 0.27 7.11 3.79
CA GLU A 20 -0.50 8.33 3.55
C GLU A 20 -1.27 8.22 2.23
N ILE A 21 -2.50 8.73 2.21
CA ILE A 21 -3.32 8.86 1.01
C ILE A 21 -3.52 10.34 0.75
N TYR A 22 -3.03 10.82 -0.38
CA TYR A 22 -3.20 12.19 -0.83
C TYR A 22 -4.52 12.34 -1.61
N PRO A 23 -5.06 13.57 -1.68
CA PRO A 23 -6.08 13.88 -2.67
C PRO A 23 -5.58 13.53 -4.09
N TYR A 24 -6.52 13.25 -5.00
CA TYR A 24 -6.25 12.81 -6.39
C TYR A 24 -5.68 11.39 -6.52
N ASP A 25 -6.18 10.47 -5.70
CA ASP A 25 -5.91 9.03 -5.83
C ASP A 25 -4.42 8.70 -5.88
N THR A 26 -3.66 9.27 -4.94
CA THR A 26 -2.24 8.98 -4.82
C THR A 26 -1.92 8.48 -3.42
N ALA A 27 -1.25 7.33 -3.32
CA ALA A 27 -0.83 6.73 -2.06
C ALA A 27 0.69 6.73 -1.93
N LYS A 28 1.16 6.99 -0.71
CA LYS A 28 2.52 6.73 -0.30
C LYS A 28 2.61 5.32 0.28
N LEU A 29 3.43 4.49 -0.33
CA LEU A 29 3.74 3.13 0.11
C LEU A 29 5.11 3.11 0.77
N ILE A 30 5.21 2.39 1.88
CA ILE A 30 6.44 2.10 2.59
C ILE A 30 6.71 0.61 2.49
N HIS A 31 7.92 0.28 2.05
CA HIS A 31 8.44 -1.08 2.13
C HIS A 31 9.29 -1.22 3.41
N PRO A 32 9.32 -2.39 4.06
CA PRO A 32 10.08 -2.61 5.30
C PRO A 32 11.59 -2.36 5.20
N ASP A 33 12.15 -2.26 4.00
CA ASP A 33 13.54 -1.81 3.78
C ASP A 33 13.72 -0.28 3.90
N GLY A 34 12.66 0.46 4.22
CA GLY A 34 12.66 1.92 4.31
C GLY A 34 12.43 2.66 2.99
N CYS A 35 12.20 1.93 1.89
CA CYS A 35 11.90 2.56 0.60
C CYS A 35 10.48 3.13 0.57
N ASN A 36 10.37 4.38 0.13
CA ASN A 36 9.10 5.11 0.00
C ASN A 36 8.74 5.26 -1.48
N PHE A 37 7.55 4.82 -1.87
CA PHE A 37 7.04 4.95 -3.23
C PHE A 37 5.76 5.78 -3.26
N LYS A 38 5.65 6.69 -4.23
CA LYS A 38 4.40 7.40 -4.51
C LYS A 38 3.73 6.74 -5.71
N VAL A 39 2.56 6.14 -5.53
CA VAL A 39 1.83 5.42 -6.58
C VAL A 39 0.42 5.95 -6.70
N ASN A 40 -0.16 5.85 -7.90
CA ASN A 40 -1.59 6.10 -8.06
C ASN A 40 -2.38 4.95 -7.40
N CYS A 41 -3.41 5.27 -6.62
CA CYS A 41 -4.28 4.33 -5.91
C CYS A 41 -4.95 3.31 -6.85
N HIS A 42 -5.19 3.65 -8.12
CA HIS A 42 -5.68 2.72 -9.14
C HIS A 42 -4.75 1.51 -9.36
N ARG A 43 -3.47 1.63 -8.96
CA ARG A 43 -2.45 0.59 -9.07
C ARG A 43 -2.15 -0.08 -7.73
N VAL A 44 -3.02 0.10 -6.73
CA VAL A 44 -2.94 -0.53 -5.41
C VAL A 44 -4.15 -1.46 -5.23
N LYS A 45 -3.95 -2.60 -4.58
CA LYS A 45 -5.01 -3.53 -4.22
C LYS A 45 -4.81 -4.04 -2.80
N HIS A 46 -5.90 -4.32 -2.11
CA HIS A 46 -5.87 -4.98 -0.81
C HIS A 46 -5.24 -6.37 -0.95
N TYR A 47 -4.30 -6.67 -0.05
CA TYR A 47 -3.63 -7.94 0.04
C TYR A 47 -4.38 -8.85 1.02
N HIS A 48 -4.97 -9.95 0.53
CA HIS A 48 -5.87 -10.83 1.28
C HIS A 48 -5.19 -12.15 1.68
N ARG A 49 -4.02 -12.10 2.33
CA ARG A 49 -3.39 -13.31 2.89
C ARG A 49 -4.05 -13.54 4.25
N GLY A 50 -4.96 -14.53 4.33
CA GLY A 50 -5.89 -14.77 5.45
C GLY A 50 -5.35 -14.38 6.82
N ASP A 51 -6.08 -13.48 7.49
CA ASP A 51 -5.84 -12.85 8.79
C ASP A 51 -4.41 -12.34 9.05
N LEU A 52 -4.33 -11.02 9.19
CA LEU A 52 -3.12 -10.23 9.42
C LEU A 52 -2.26 -10.80 10.58
N PRO A 53 -0.92 -10.74 10.52
CA PRO A 53 -0.16 -10.64 11.77
C PRO A 53 -0.63 -9.37 12.49
N PRO A 54 -0.83 -9.39 13.82
CA PRO A 54 -1.31 -8.22 14.56
C PRO A 54 -0.47 -7.02 14.17
N LEU A 55 -1.09 -6.03 13.55
CA LEU A 55 -0.49 -4.72 13.44
C LEU A 55 -0.45 -4.23 14.89
N GLU A 56 0.70 -4.39 15.57
CA GLU A 56 0.92 -3.74 16.85
C GLU A 56 0.90 -2.24 16.57
N ILE A 57 -0.28 -1.66 16.73
CA ILE A 57 -0.48 -0.22 16.82
C ILE A 57 0.17 0.17 18.15
N PRO A 58 1.25 0.98 18.18
CA PRO A 58 1.62 1.63 19.43
C PRO A 58 0.55 2.71 19.64
N ASP A 59 -0.44 2.36 20.47
CA ASP A 59 -1.37 3.26 21.16
C ASP A 59 -1.54 4.65 20.53
N VAL A 60 -2.39 4.73 19.49
CA VAL A 60 -2.98 6.01 19.05
C VAL A 60 -4.46 5.95 19.42
N THR A 61 -4.68 6.24 20.70
CA THR A 61 -5.81 6.98 21.27
C THR A 61 -7.13 6.83 20.52
N THR A 62 -7.96 5.91 21.01
CA THR A 62 -9.41 5.96 20.82
C THR A 62 -9.92 7.31 21.32
N PHE A 63 -10.08 8.29 20.44
CA PHE A 63 -11.01 9.38 20.68
C PHE A 63 -12.42 8.78 20.62
N SER A 64 -12.86 8.20 21.75
CA SER A 64 -14.26 7.85 21.96
C SER A 64 -15.04 9.15 21.98
N LYS A 65 -15.92 9.30 21.00
CA LYS A 65 -16.75 10.46 20.76
C LYS A 65 -18.19 10.08 21.07
N ASP A 66 -18.58 10.20 22.35
CA ASP A 66 -19.94 10.25 22.92
C ASP A 66 -19.97 9.59 24.33
N ASN A 67 -20.64 10.08 25.37
CA ASN A 67 -21.55 11.22 25.61
C ASN A 67 -21.29 11.76 27.02
#